data_AF-A0A2V7YBR7-F1
#
_entry.id   AF-A0A2V7YBR7-F1
#
_cell.length_a   1.000
_cell.length_b   1.000
_cell.length_c   1.000
_cell.angle_alpha   90.00
_cell.angle_beta   90.00
_cell.angle_gamma   90.00
#
_symmetry.space_group_name_H-M   'P 1'
#
loop_
_entity.id
_entity.type
_entity.pdbx_description
1 polymer ?
#
loop_
_entity_poly.entity_id
_entity_poly.type
_entity_poly.pdbx_seq_one_letter_code
_entity_poly.pdbx_strand_id
1 'polypeptide(L)'
;MRIPKDHELRVTFFGERPVAARLASQSSSSGREDWRRAFSDLEVEPADFPEDLARKCRWLMERLGLVFACFDFIVTPDGRYVFLEINPMGQFLFLERLCPDLPLLDLFCSLLTRGAVAANRPAGGVRLLDVWDLAESAFLAAPERHVPKKSKVVPEEEEEPASALESSLR
;
A
#
# COMPACT_ATOMS: atom_id res chain seq x y z
N MET A 1 21.55 -9.49 1.04
CA MET A 1 21.03 -10.80 1.49
C MET A 1 19.60 -10.93 0.98
N ARG A 2 19.26 -12.02 0.30
CA ARG A 2 17.92 -12.23 -0.28
C ARG A 2 17.11 -13.15 0.63
N ILE A 3 15.86 -12.79 0.91
CA ILE A 3 14.95 -13.62 1.71
C ILE A 3 14.10 -14.48 0.76
N PRO A 4 14.14 -15.82 0.86
CA PRO A 4 13.21 -16.67 0.13
C PRO A 4 11.78 -16.38 0.54
N LYS A 5 10.86 -16.20 -0.43
CA LYS A 5 9.45 -15.94 -0.18
C LYS A 5 8.56 -16.99 -0.86
N ASP A 6 7.52 -17.43 -0.15
CA ASP A 6 6.37 -18.13 -0.73
C ASP A 6 5.42 -17.11 -1.37
N HIS A 7 5.09 -16.05 -0.62
CA HIS A 7 4.28 -14.93 -1.07
C HIS A 7 4.62 -13.66 -0.30
N GLU A 8 4.06 -12.56 -0.75
CA GLU A 8 4.03 -11.31 0.03
C GLU A 8 2.64 -11.13 0.64
N LEU A 9 2.60 -10.50 1.81
CA LEU A 9 1.36 -10.23 2.51
C LEU A 9 1.29 -8.72 2.78
N ARG A 10 0.22 -8.09 2.30
CA ARG A 10 -0.08 -6.69 2.59
C ARG A 10 -1.24 -6.62 3.58
N VAL A 11 -1.02 -6.01 4.73
CA VAL A 11 -2.02 -5.90 5.80
C VAL A 11 -2.36 -4.44 6.00
N THR A 12 -3.59 -4.07 5.64
CA THR A 12 -4.09 -2.70 5.83
C THR A 12 -4.84 -2.64 7.16
N PHE A 13 -4.42 -1.74 8.04
CA PHE A 13 -5.08 -1.49 9.32
C PHE A 13 -5.99 -0.26 9.23
N PHE A 14 -7.22 -0.43 9.69
CA PHE A 14 -8.19 0.65 9.88
C PHE A 14 -8.55 0.70 11.37
N GLY A 15 -7.91 1.61 12.11
CA GLY A 15 -7.90 1.58 13.57
C GLY A 15 -7.30 0.27 14.07
N GLU A 16 -8.07 -0.49 14.85
CA GLU A 16 -7.66 -1.80 15.36
C GLU A 16 -7.87 -2.95 14.38
N ARG A 17 -8.56 -2.71 13.24
CA ARG A 17 -8.97 -3.79 12.33
C ARG A 17 -7.94 -4.02 11.23
N PRO A 18 -7.24 -5.17 11.20
CA PRO A 18 -6.47 -5.58 10.03
C PRO A 18 -7.36 -6.17 8.93
N VAL A 19 -6.94 -5.94 7.68
CA VAL A 19 -7.36 -6.68 6.49
C VAL A 19 -6.10 -7.13 5.77
N ALA A 20 -5.89 -8.44 5.69
CA ALA A 20 -4.72 -9.02 5.06
C ALA A 20 -5.05 -9.53 3.65
N ALA A 21 -4.15 -9.20 2.72
CA ALA A 21 -4.21 -9.63 1.33
C ALA A 21 -2.92 -10.40 1.01
N ARG A 22 -3.06 -11.64 0.55
CA ARG A 22 -1.99 -12.43 -0.05
C ARG A 22 -1.74 -11.92 -1.45
N LEU A 23 -0.48 -11.65 -1.77
CA LEU A 23 -0.02 -11.20 -3.07
C LEU A 23 0.83 -12.33 -3.67
N ALA A 24 0.33 -12.98 -4.73
CA ALA A 24 1.00 -14.09 -5.40
C ALA A 24 2.14 -13.60 -6.32
N SER A 25 3.11 -12.89 -5.73
CA SER A 25 4.20 -12.22 -6.43
C SER A 25 5.20 -13.17 -7.12
N GLN A 26 5.12 -14.48 -6.84
CA GLN A 26 5.98 -15.50 -7.45
C GLN A 26 5.50 -15.95 -8.85
N SER A 27 4.26 -15.64 -9.21
CA SER A 27 3.65 -16.03 -10.49
C SER A 27 4.23 -15.28 -11.70
N SER A 28 4.92 -14.17 -11.48
CA SER A 28 5.55 -13.36 -12.54
C SER A 28 7.06 -13.24 -12.33
N SER A 29 7.82 -13.19 -13.44
CA SER A 29 9.27 -13.07 -13.39
C SER A 29 9.74 -11.73 -12.81
N SER A 30 8.97 -10.65 -13.02
CA SER A 30 9.24 -9.31 -12.47
C SER A 30 8.78 -9.12 -11.02
N GLY A 31 7.79 -9.88 -10.54
CA GLY A 31 7.24 -9.79 -9.18
C GLY A 31 8.05 -10.55 -8.12
N ARG A 32 9.00 -11.39 -8.54
CA ARG A 32 9.85 -12.21 -7.65
C ARG A 32 10.67 -11.44 -6.63
N GLU A 33 10.83 -10.13 -6.79
CA GLU A 33 11.53 -9.26 -5.84
C GLU A 33 10.61 -8.25 -5.18
N ASP A 34 9.74 -7.60 -5.98
CA ASP A 34 8.76 -6.62 -5.51
C ASP A 34 7.47 -6.78 -6.32
N TRP A 35 6.36 -7.08 -5.64
CA TRP A 35 5.05 -7.22 -6.27
C TRP A 35 4.63 -6.01 -7.09
N ARG A 36 5.10 -4.81 -6.74
CA ARG A 36 4.79 -3.56 -7.47
C ARG A 36 5.28 -3.60 -8.91
N ARG A 37 6.33 -4.38 -9.20
CA ARG A 37 6.89 -4.56 -10.55
C ARG A 37 6.06 -5.51 -11.43
N ALA A 38 5.06 -6.16 -10.84
CA ALA A 38 4.16 -7.09 -11.51
C ALA A 38 2.69 -6.71 -11.33
N PHE A 39 2.41 -5.41 -11.15
CA PHE A 39 1.07 -4.91 -10.87
C PHE A 39 0.01 -5.34 -11.91
N SER A 40 0.41 -5.54 -13.16
CA SER A 40 -0.47 -6.01 -14.24
C SER A 40 -1.00 -7.43 -14.08
N ASP A 41 -0.21 -8.30 -13.44
CA ASP A 41 -0.46 -9.76 -13.36
C ASP A 41 -0.52 -10.23 -11.90
N LEU A 42 -0.80 -9.30 -10.98
CA LEU A 42 -0.81 -9.58 -9.56
C LEU A 42 -2.13 -10.24 -9.15
N GLU A 43 -2.07 -11.52 -8.82
CA GLU A 43 -3.19 -12.21 -8.17
C GLU A 43 -3.22 -11.83 -6.68
N VAL A 44 -4.42 -11.47 -6.22
CA VAL A 44 -4.69 -11.02 -4.85
C VAL A 44 -5.80 -11.87 -4.26
N GLU A 45 -5.55 -12.40 -3.07
CA GLU A 45 -6.51 -13.23 -2.33
C GLU A 45 -6.64 -12.74 -0.89
N PRO A 46 -7.82 -12.89 -0.25
CA PRO A 46 -7.94 -12.66 1.18
C PRO A 46 -7.05 -13.63 1.95
N ALA A 47 -6.46 -13.16 3.05
CA ALA A 47 -5.60 -13.98 3.89
C ALA A 47 -5.95 -13.83 5.37
N ASP A 48 -5.74 -14.88 6.13
CA ASP A 48 -5.72 -14.79 7.58
C ASP A 48 -4.44 -14.09 8.05
N PHE A 49 -4.54 -13.35 9.15
CA PHE A 49 -3.38 -12.72 9.78
C PHE A 49 -3.26 -13.14 11.24
N PRO A 50 -2.13 -13.71 11.68
CA PRO A 50 -1.95 -14.15 13.05
C PRO A 50 -2.19 -13.04 14.07
N GLU A 51 -3.02 -13.33 15.07
CA GLU A 51 -3.42 -12.34 16.09
C GLU A 51 -2.22 -11.86 16.94
N ASP A 52 -1.17 -12.67 17.09
CA ASP A 52 0.06 -12.24 17.76
C ASP A 52 0.83 -11.20 16.95
N LEU A 53 0.84 -11.30 15.61
CA LEU A 53 1.39 -10.29 14.72
C LEU A 53 0.50 -9.04 14.68
N ALA A 54 -0.82 -9.22 14.65
CA ALA A 54 -1.77 -8.11 14.72
C ALA A 54 -1.56 -7.26 15.98
N ARG A 55 -1.35 -7.89 17.15
CA ARG A 55 -1.00 -7.18 18.39
C ARG A 55 0.30 -6.38 18.28
N LYS A 56 1.34 -6.94 17.65
CA LYS A 56 2.63 -6.24 17.46
C LYS A 56 2.50 -5.04 16.51
N CYS A 57 1.71 -5.18 15.45
CA CYS A 57 1.42 -4.08 14.52
C CYS A 57 0.64 -2.95 15.21
N ARG A 58 -0.40 -3.28 15.99
CA ARG A 58 -1.17 -2.30 16.77
C ARG A 58 -0.29 -1.56 17.77
N TRP A 59 0.56 -2.29 18.49
CA TRP A 59 1.55 -1.68 19.40
C TRP A 59 2.47 -0.70 18.66
N LEU A 60 2.95 -1.04 17.46
CA LEU A 60 3.78 -0.14 16.66
C LEU A 60 2.98 1.10 16.20
N MET A 61 1.75 0.92 15.74
CA MET A 61 0.86 2.02 15.34
C MET A 61 0.59 2.99 16.50
N GLU A 62 0.30 2.47 17.70
CA GLU A 62 0.11 3.28 18.91
C GLU A 62 1.34 4.13 19.21
N ARG A 63 2.55 3.55 19.11
CA ARG A 63 3.82 4.25 19.33
C ARG A 63 4.09 5.34 18.29
N LEU A 64 3.59 5.17 17.07
CA LEU A 64 3.74 6.12 15.97
C LEU A 64 2.56 7.12 15.88
N GLY A 65 1.53 6.98 16.71
CA GLY A 65 0.33 7.81 16.65
C GLY A 65 -0.51 7.58 15.38
N LEU A 66 -0.47 6.36 14.82
CA LEU A 66 -1.16 6.01 13.58
C LEU A 66 -2.49 5.32 13.86
N VAL A 67 -3.55 5.78 13.18
CA VAL A 67 -4.87 5.11 13.14
C VAL A 67 -5.12 4.36 11.83
N PHE A 68 -4.21 4.52 10.86
CA PHE A 68 -4.24 3.85 9.58
C PHE A 68 -2.81 3.55 9.13
N ALA A 69 -2.57 2.36 8.60
CA ALA A 69 -1.29 2.00 8.00
C ALA A 69 -1.42 0.76 7.11
N CYS A 70 -0.58 0.68 6.09
CA CYS A 70 -0.33 -0.55 5.33
C CYS A 70 0.98 -1.16 5.81
N PHE A 71 0.95 -2.43 6.22
CA PHE A 71 2.12 -3.21 6.55
C PHE A 71 2.44 -4.17 5.43
N ASP A 72 3.71 -4.26 5.05
CA ASP A 72 4.16 -5.23 4.06
C ASP A 72 5.05 -6.28 4.75
N PHE A 73 4.75 -7.55 4.46
CA PHE A 73 5.47 -8.71 4.97
C PHE A 73 5.88 -9.64 3.83
N ILE A 74 6.98 -10.36 4.03
CA ILE A 74 7.27 -11.60 3.33
C ILE A 74 6.81 -12.76 4.19
N VAL A 75 6.14 -13.74 3.58
CA VAL A 75 5.97 -15.07 4.18
C VAL A 75 6.94 -16.02 3.50
N THR A 76 7.81 -16.64 4.28
CA THR A 76 8.82 -17.58 3.78
C THR A 76 8.20 -18.97 3.51
N PRO A 77 8.84 -19.85 2.71
CA PRO A 77 8.33 -21.21 2.46
C PRO A 77 8.15 -22.07 3.72
N ASP A 78 8.87 -21.75 4.80
CA ASP A 78 8.73 -22.39 6.12
C ASP A 78 7.70 -21.68 7.03
N GLY A 79 6.90 -20.75 6.50
CA GLY A 79 5.78 -20.10 7.20
C GLY A 79 6.19 -18.98 8.17
N ARG A 80 7.44 -18.49 8.12
CA ARG A 80 7.86 -17.34 8.93
C ARG A 80 7.45 -16.04 8.27
N TYR A 81 7.03 -15.09 9.11
CA TYR A 81 6.67 -13.74 8.70
C TYR A 81 7.86 -12.81 8.90
N VAL A 82 8.25 -12.11 7.86
CA VAL A 82 9.31 -11.10 7.88
C VAL A 82 8.68 -9.74 7.62
N PHE A 83 8.69 -8.88 8.64
CA PHE A 83 8.27 -7.48 8.51
C PHE A 83 9.23 -6.71 7.60
N LEU A 84 8.68 -5.98 6.62
CA LEU A 84 9.45 -5.13 5.72
C LEU A 84 9.28 -3.65 6.07
N GLU A 85 8.06 -3.16 5.99
CA GLU A 85 7.76 -1.74 6.20
C GLU A 85 6.37 -1.51 6.77
N ILE A 86 6.20 -0.31 7.33
CA ILE A 86 4.90 0.30 7.64
C ILE A 86 4.78 1.58 6.82
N ASN A 87 3.72 1.67 6.01
CA ASN A 87 3.43 2.83 5.20
C ASN A 87 2.13 3.51 5.68
N PRO A 88 2.21 4.68 6.34
CA PRO A 88 1.04 5.40 6.85
C PRO A 88 0.18 6.02 5.74
N MET A 89 0.67 6.10 4.50
CA MET A 89 -0.05 6.62 3.33
C MET A 89 -0.03 5.62 2.17
N GLY A 90 -0.02 4.32 2.48
CA GLY A 90 0.03 3.28 1.48
C GLY A 90 -1.23 3.29 0.61
N GLN A 91 -1.06 3.22 -0.72
CA GLN A 91 -2.19 2.91 -1.60
C GLN A 91 -2.74 1.53 -1.23
N PHE A 92 -4.06 1.40 -1.15
CA PHE A 92 -4.71 0.18 -0.66
C PHE A 92 -5.94 -0.21 -1.49
N LEU A 93 -6.70 0.76 -2.01
CA LEU A 93 -7.94 0.51 -2.75
C LEU A 93 -7.78 -0.37 -3.99
N PHE A 94 -6.59 -0.40 -4.60
CA PHE A 94 -6.34 -1.29 -5.73
C PHE A 94 -6.53 -2.77 -5.38
N LEU A 95 -6.29 -3.16 -4.12
CA LEU A 95 -6.49 -4.54 -3.66
C LEU A 95 -7.97 -4.92 -3.70
N GLU A 96 -8.90 -4.03 -3.35
CA GLU A 96 -10.35 -4.29 -3.47
C GLU A 96 -10.77 -4.37 -4.94
N ARG A 97 -10.12 -3.63 -5.84
CA ARG A 97 -10.35 -3.77 -7.28
C ARG A 97 -9.91 -5.13 -7.81
N LEU A 98 -8.77 -5.63 -7.36
CA LEU A 98 -8.24 -6.95 -7.75
C LEU A 98 -8.96 -8.10 -7.03
N CYS A 99 -9.44 -7.87 -5.82
CA CYS A 99 -10.14 -8.85 -4.98
C CYS A 99 -11.34 -8.16 -4.28
N PRO A 100 -12.55 -8.19 -4.90
CA PRO A 100 -13.75 -7.51 -4.38
C PRO A 100 -14.25 -7.95 -3.01
N ASP A 101 -13.77 -9.10 -2.52
CA ASP A 101 -14.09 -9.63 -1.19
C ASP A 101 -13.38 -8.86 -0.06
N LEU A 102 -12.34 -8.09 -0.37
CA LEU A 102 -11.66 -7.21 0.58
C LEU A 102 -12.49 -5.93 0.78
N PRO A 103 -13.03 -5.65 1.98
CA PRO A 103 -13.96 -4.54 2.20
C PRO A 103 -13.25 -3.20 2.47
N LEU A 104 -12.21 -2.88 1.71
CA LEU A 104 -11.26 -1.80 2.06
C LEU A 104 -11.88 -0.40 2.07
N LEU A 105 -12.66 -0.04 1.04
CA LEU A 105 -13.32 1.26 0.96
C LEU A 105 -14.33 1.44 2.09
N ASP A 106 -15.10 0.40 2.38
CA ASP A 106 -16.13 0.43 3.43
C ASP A 106 -15.53 0.68 4.82
N LEU A 107 -14.44 -0.04 5.14
CA LEU A 107 -13.75 0.12 6.42
C LEU A 107 -13.10 1.49 6.53
N PHE A 108 -12.53 2.00 5.43
CA PHE A 108 -11.95 3.34 5.40
C PHE A 108 -13.00 4.43 5.63
N CYS A 109 -14.13 4.37 4.90
CA CYS A 109 -15.25 5.29 5.10
C CYS A 109 -15.82 5.19 6.53
N SER A 110 -15.93 3.98 7.07
CA SER A 110 -16.36 3.78 8.46
C SER A 110 -15.42 4.43 9.46
N LEU A 111 -14.10 4.24 9.29
CA LEU A 111 -13.09 4.89 10.12
C LEU A 111 -13.23 6.42 10.09
N LEU A 112 -13.36 7.02 8.91
CA LEU A 112 -13.48 8.47 8.75
C LEU A 112 -14.78 9.04 9.34
N THR A 113 -15.90 8.33 9.16
CA THR A 113 -17.22 8.84 9.55
C THR A 113 -17.59 8.56 11.00
N ARG A 114 -17.02 7.51 11.60
CA ARG A 114 -17.38 7.03 12.94
C ARG A 114 -16.22 7.04 13.94
N GLY A 115 -14.98 7.20 13.48
CA GLY A 115 -13.77 7.04 14.30
C GLY A 115 -13.49 5.60 14.73
N ALA A 116 -14.28 4.63 14.25
CA ALA A 116 -14.18 3.21 14.58
C ALA A 116 -14.72 2.35 13.44
N VAL A 117 -14.31 1.09 13.41
CA VAL A 117 -14.63 0.15 12.33
C VAL A 117 -15.40 -1.04 12.90
N ALA A 118 -16.48 -1.45 12.22
CA ALA A 118 -17.29 -2.60 12.63
C ALA A 118 -16.58 -3.92 12.32
N ALA A 119 -16.92 -4.98 13.06
CA ALA A 119 -16.32 -6.31 12.87
C ALA A 119 -16.68 -6.97 11.53
N ASN A 120 -17.82 -6.59 10.93
CA ASN A 120 -18.29 -7.09 9.65
C ASN A 120 -18.67 -5.92 8.75
N ARG A 121 -18.57 -6.12 7.43
CA ARG A 121 -19.17 -5.20 6.45
C ARG A 121 -20.67 -5.08 6.78
N PRO A 122 -21.21 -3.88 7.04
CA PRO A 122 -22.63 -3.70 7.29
C PRO A 122 -23.43 -4.13 6.05
N ALA A 123 -24.67 -4.60 6.25
CA ALA A 123 -25.60 -4.75 5.14
C ALA A 123 -25.82 -3.36 4.49
N GLY A 124 -25.44 -3.23 3.21
CA GLY A 124 -25.40 -1.94 2.50
C GLY A 124 -24.09 -1.16 2.62
N GLY A 125 -22.99 -1.80 3.04
CA GLY A 125 -21.65 -1.20 2.98
C GLY A 125 -21.21 -0.84 1.56
N VAL A 126 -20.30 0.12 1.42
CA VAL A 126 -19.86 0.64 0.12
C VAL A 126 -18.77 -0.25 -0.47
N ARG A 127 -18.88 -0.60 -1.76
CA ARG A 127 -17.78 -1.23 -2.52
C ARG A 127 -17.15 -0.24 -3.46
N LEU A 128 -15.85 -0.39 -3.70
CA LEU A 128 -15.13 0.47 -4.64
C LEU A 128 -15.78 0.46 -6.02
N LEU A 129 -16.13 -0.72 -6.53
CA LEU A 129 -16.72 -0.87 -7.86
C LEU A 129 -18.14 -0.29 -7.95
N ASP A 130 -18.88 -0.18 -6.83
CA ASP A 130 -20.23 0.41 -6.84
C ASP A 130 -20.20 1.93 -7.06
N VAL A 131 -19.07 2.57 -6.77
CA VAL A 131 -18.90 4.03 -6.85
C VAL A 131 -17.87 4.46 -7.90
N TRP A 132 -17.14 3.51 -8.49
CA TRP A 132 -16.02 3.79 -9.39
C TRP A 132 -16.43 4.63 -10.60
N ASP A 133 -17.42 4.16 -11.37
CA ASP A 133 -17.85 4.83 -12.61
C ASP A 133 -18.38 6.25 -12.34
N LEU A 134 -19.10 6.42 -11.24
CA LEU A 134 -19.60 7.72 -10.80
C LEU A 134 -18.44 8.65 -10.45
N ALA A 135 -17.47 8.16 -9.67
CA ALA A 135 -16.30 8.93 -9.26
C ALA A 135 -15.40 9.30 -10.44
N GLU A 136 -15.16 8.36 -11.36
CA GLU A 136 -14.37 8.57 -12.57
C GLU A 136 -15.05 9.59 -13.50
N SER A 137 -16.35 9.45 -13.73
CA SER A 137 -17.13 10.42 -14.51
C SER A 137 -17.08 11.82 -13.92
N ALA A 138 -17.23 11.94 -12.59
CA ALA A 138 -17.14 13.21 -11.89
C ALA A 138 -15.73 13.80 -11.95
N PHE A 139 -14.69 12.98 -11.86
CA PHE A 139 -13.30 13.41 -11.99
C PHE A 139 -12.98 13.92 -13.40
N LEU A 140 -13.40 13.20 -14.44
CA LEU A 140 -13.21 13.61 -15.84
C LEU A 140 -14.02 14.85 -16.21
N ALA A 141 -15.21 15.02 -15.63
CA ALA A 141 -16.06 16.19 -15.84
C ALA A 141 -15.63 17.40 -14.98
N ALA A 142 -14.77 17.22 -13.98
CA ALA A 142 -14.31 18.32 -13.16
C ALA A 142 -13.47 19.27 -14.03
N PRO A 143 -13.79 20.59 -14.08
CA PRO A 143 -12.91 21.55 -14.73
C PRO A 143 -11.53 21.44 -14.09
N GLU A 144 -10.45 21.60 -14.86
CA GLU A 144 -9.08 21.58 -14.34
C GLU A 144 -8.92 22.59 -13.19
N ARG A 145 -9.21 22.15 -11.97
CA ARG A 145 -8.97 22.87 -10.72
C ARG A 145 -7.57 22.51 -10.25
N HIS A 146 -6.59 22.55 -11.15
CA HIS A 146 -5.21 22.56 -10.70
C HIS A 146 -4.96 23.91 -10.02
N VAL A 147 -4.46 23.88 -8.79
CA VAL A 147 -3.65 25.01 -8.29
C VAL A 147 -2.57 25.23 -9.34
N PRO A 148 -2.41 26.44 -9.91
CA PRO A 148 -1.39 26.67 -10.92
C PRO A 148 -0.04 26.22 -10.36
N LYS A 149 0.54 25.19 -10.99
CA LYS A 149 1.77 24.56 -10.56
C LYS A 149 2.90 25.57 -10.73
N LYS A 150 3.22 26.35 -9.70
CA LYS A 150 4.49 27.09 -9.65
C LYS A 150 5.61 26.10 -9.34
N SER A 151 5.88 25.14 -10.22
CA SER A 151 7.13 24.41 -10.15
C SER A 151 8.21 25.28 -10.76
N LYS A 152 9.06 25.88 -9.93
CA LYS A 152 10.41 26.20 -10.38
C LYS A 152 11.11 24.86 -10.56
N VAL A 153 11.24 24.40 -11.80
CA VAL A 153 12.24 23.37 -12.10
C VAL A 153 13.57 24.02 -11.73
N VAL A 154 14.22 23.51 -10.70
CA VAL A 154 15.62 23.85 -10.44
C VAL A 154 16.36 23.26 -11.63
N PRO A 155 17.07 24.06 -12.45
CA PRO A 155 17.92 23.51 -13.50
C PRO A 155 18.86 22.51 -12.84
N GLU A 156 19.01 21.32 -13.43
CA GLU A 156 20.12 20.44 -13.07
C GLU A 156 21.40 21.27 -13.23
N GLU A 157 22.09 21.54 -12.13
CA GLU A 157 23.47 22.02 -12.21
C GLU A 157 24.22 20.92 -12.95
N GLU A 158 24.77 21.25 -14.13
CA GLU A 158 25.65 20.35 -14.87
C GLU A 158 26.72 19.87 -13.88
N GLU A 159 26.74 18.56 -13.57
CA GLU A 159 27.83 17.97 -12.81
C GLU A 159 29.14 18.32 -13.54
N GLU A 160 29.98 19.13 -12.90
CA GLU A 160 31.33 19.36 -13.41
C GLU A 160 31.99 17.98 -13.60
N PRO A 161 32.53 17.67 -14.79
CA PRO A 161 33.15 16.39 -15.02
C PRO A 161 34.31 16.21 -14.04
N ALA A 162 34.36 15.03 -13.42
CA ALA A 162 35.32 14.63 -12.38
C ALA A 162 36.82 14.71 -12.78
N SER A 163 37.16 15.23 -13.96
CA SER A 163 38.55 15.44 -14.40
C SER A 163 39.18 16.74 -13.90
N ALA A 164 38.41 17.67 -13.32
CA ALA A 164 38.97 18.94 -12.82
C ALA A 164 39.68 18.81 -11.45
N LEU A 165 39.45 17.73 -10.70
CA LEU A 165 40.00 17.53 -9.35
C LEU A 165 41.43 16.94 -9.30
N GLU A 166 41.98 16.45 -10.42
CA GLU A 166 43.34 15.88 -10.43
C GLU A 166 44.46 16.88 -10.76
N SER A 167 44.14 18.14 -11.11
CA SER A 167 45.18 19.14 -11.44
C SER A 167 45.61 20.05 -10.28
N SER A 168 45.03 19.89 -9.08
CA SER A 168 45.38 20.69 -7.88
C SER A 168 46.11 19.91 -6.77
N LEU A 169 46.64 18.72 -7.08
CA LEU A 169 47.46 17.91 -6.17
C LEU A 169 48.88 17.64 -6.72
N ARG A 170 49.52 18.66 -7.31
CA ARG A 170 50.98 18.69 -7.50
C ARG A 170 51.58 19.99 -7.02
#